data_AF-B3T9C7-F1
#
_entry.id   AF-B3T9C7-F1
#
_cell.length_a   1.000
_cell.length_b   1.000
_cell.length_c   1.000
_cell.angle_alpha   90.00
_cell.angle_beta   90.00
_cell.angle_gamma   90.00
#
_symmetry.space_group_name_H-M   'P 1'
#
loop_
_entity.id
_entity.type
_entity.pdbx_description
1 polymer ?
#
loop_
_entity_poly.entity_id
_entity_poly.type
_entity_poly.pdbx_seq_one_letter_code
_entity_poly.pdbx_strand_id
1 'polypeptide(L)'
;MQSRLLHIFFDIETGADYPDGDEWFIADFLFPYDMKIPDDIKGPDYFTTISTADNKNFWHHREMVRYKYGKTKKLTEALEFLETKYKELHSMVEPLEKDIK
;
A
#
# COMPACT_ATOMS: atom_id res chain seq x y z
N MET A 1 5.12 -0.53 15.11
CA MET A 1 3.71 -0.64 15.51
C MET A 1 2.93 -1.01 14.25
N GLN A 2 1.90 -1.87 14.33
CA GLN A 2 1.13 -2.27 13.15
C GLN A 2 0.12 -1.16 12.83
N SER A 3 0.14 -0.62 11.62
CA SER A 3 -0.82 0.41 11.20
C SER A 3 -2.21 -0.18 11.02
N ARG A 4 -3.25 0.62 11.30
CA ARG A 4 -4.66 0.26 11.03
C ARG A 4 -5.15 0.70 9.66
N LEU A 5 -4.40 1.55 8.97
CA LEU A 5 -4.78 2.14 7.68
C LEU A 5 -3.98 1.54 6.51
N LEU A 6 -2.73 1.15 6.76
CA LEU A 6 -1.84 0.59 5.74
C LEU A 6 -1.69 -0.91 5.92
N HIS A 7 -2.00 -1.64 4.86
CA HIS A 7 -1.77 -3.06 4.73
C HIS A 7 -0.88 -3.31 3.51
N ILE A 8 0.31 -3.86 3.73
CA ILE A 8 1.20 -4.27 2.63
C ILE A 8 1.07 -5.77 2.44
N PHE A 9 0.83 -6.18 1.20
CA PHE A 9 0.73 -7.59 0.82
C PHE A 9 1.72 -7.94 -0.28
N PHE A 10 2.24 -9.17 -0.20
CA PHE A 10 3.03 -9.77 -1.25
C PHE A 10 2.12 -10.58 -2.15
N ASP A 11 1.91 -10.09 -3.36
CA ASP A 11 1.24 -10.89 -4.38
C ASP A 11 2.28 -11.74 -5.10
N ILE A 12 2.36 -13.02 -4.71
CA ILE A 12 3.27 -13.99 -5.31
C ILE A 12 2.82 -14.34 -6.74
N GLU A 13 1.53 -14.23 -7.05
CA GLU A 13 0.99 -14.53 -8.38
C GLU A 13 1.16 -13.34 -9.32
N THR A 14 0.73 -12.14 -8.92
CA THR A 14 0.85 -10.93 -9.77
C THR A 14 2.29 -10.42 -9.91
N GLY A 15 3.14 -10.63 -8.89
CA GLY A 15 4.54 -10.21 -8.91
C GLY A 15 5.44 -11.01 -9.86
N ALA A 16 4.96 -12.15 -10.39
CA ALA A 16 5.72 -13.01 -11.30
C ALA A 16 5.42 -12.76 -12.80
N ASP A 17 4.35 -12.03 -13.12
CA ASP A 17 3.80 -11.92 -14.47
C ASP A 17 4.17 -10.64 -15.23
N TYR A 18 4.96 -9.73 -14.65
CA TYR A 18 5.40 -8.54 -15.36
C TYR A 18 6.58 -8.83 -16.33
N PRO A 19 6.44 -8.55 -17.64
CA PRO A 19 7.47 -8.88 -18.65
C PRO A 19 8.79 -8.12 -18.48
N ASP A 20 8.82 -7.08 -17.65
CA ASP A 20 10.00 -6.25 -17.40
C ASP A 20 10.99 -6.90 -16.43
N GLY A 21 10.60 -8.04 -15.85
CA GLY A 21 11.41 -8.80 -14.92
C GLY A 21 11.28 -8.28 -13.50
N ASP A 22 10.91 -7.02 -13.27
CA ASP A 22 10.92 -6.37 -11.95
C ASP A 22 9.91 -6.97 -10.98
N GLU A 23 10.14 -6.75 -9.68
CA GLU A 23 9.19 -7.16 -8.65
C GLU A 23 8.23 -6.02 -8.33
N TRP A 24 6.97 -6.37 -8.14
CA TRP A 24 5.91 -5.41 -7.86
C TRP A 24 5.24 -5.78 -6.54
N PHE A 25 5.00 -4.79 -5.70
CA PHE A 25 4.36 -4.93 -4.41
C PHE A 25 3.10 -4.09 -4.35
N ILE A 26 2.14 -4.53 -3.55
CA ILE A 26 0.89 -3.82 -3.39
C ILE A 26 0.86 -3.19 -2.00
N ALA A 27 0.80 -1.86 -1.97
CA ALA A 27 0.42 -1.11 -0.79
C ALA A 27 -1.09 -0.86 -0.88
N ASP A 28 -1.81 -1.36 0.11
CA ASP A 28 -3.26 -1.28 0.19
C ASP A 28 -3.65 -0.41 1.39
N PHE A 29 -4.41 0.65 1.11
CA PHE A 29 -4.86 1.61 2.12
C PHE A 29 -6.38 1.55 2.23
N LEU A 30 -6.86 1.42 3.47
CA LEU A 30 -8.27 1.39 3.77
C LEU A 30 -8.61 2.50 4.76
N PHE A 31 -9.38 3.48 4.32
CA PHE A 31 -9.77 4.63 5.12
C PHE A 31 -11.29 4.66 5.35
N PRO A 32 -11.76 5.15 6.51
CA PRO A 32 -13.17 5.50 6.70
C PRO A 32 -13.66 6.48 5.63
N TYR A 33 -14.89 6.31 5.15
CA TYR A 33 -15.42 7.12 4.04
C TYR A 33 -15.52 8.62 4.34
N ASP A 34 -15.73 8.98 5.61
CA ASP A 34 -15.84 10.36 6.09
C ASP A 34 -14.49 11.01 6.44
N MET A 35 -13.39 10.26 6.32
CA MET A 35 -12.04 10.75 6.61
C MET A 35 -11.56 11.74 5.54
N LYS A 36 -10.92 12.83 5.98
CA LYS A 36 -10.22 13.75 5.07
C LYS A 36 -8.83 13.21 4.76
N ILE A 37 -8.65 12.66 3.56
CA ILE A 37 -7.36 12.14 3.10
C ILE A 37 -6.57 13.29 2.45
N PRO A 38 -5.33 13.57 2.89
CA PRO A 38 -4.39 14.48 2.23
C PRO A 38 -4.12 14.10 0.76
N ASP A 39 -3.87 15.08 -0.10
CA ASP A 39 -3.67 14.82 -1.55
C ASP A 39 -2.35 14.11 -1.84
N ASP A 40 -1.36 14.30 -0.99
CA ASP A 40 -0.06 13.63 -0.96
C ASP A 40 -0.15 12.12 -0.66
N ILE A 41 -1.26 11.64 -0.09
CA ILE A 41 -1.56 10.21 0.07
C ILE A 41 -2.41 9.68 -1.10
N LYS A 42 -3.00 10.58 -1.91
CA LYS A 42 -3.78 10.18 -3.08
C LYS A 42 -2.86 9.92 -4.26
N GLY A 43 -2.39 8.69 -4.36
CA GLY A 43 -1.61 8.22 -5.49
C GLY A 43 -2.41 8.24 -6.81
N PRO A 44 -1.71 8.22 -7.96
CA PRO A 44 -2.33 8.26 -9.30
C PRO A 44 -2.97 6.93 -9.71
N ASP A 45 -2.77 5.87 -8.92
CA ASP A 45 -3.20 4.50 -9.26
C ASP A 45 -4.71 4.33 -9.04
N TYR A 46 -5.11 3.41 -8.16
CA TYR A 46 -6.48 2.93 -8.08
C TYR A 46 -7.16 3.44 -6.82
N PHE A 47 -8.29 4.13 -7.00
CA PHE A 47 -9.16 4.61 -5.93
C PHE A 47 -10.58 4.06 -6.15
N THR A 48 -11.13 3.41 -5.13
CA THR A 48 -12.49 2.90 -5.14
C THR A 48 -13.15 3.05 -3.77
N THR A 49 -14.44 2.70 -3.71
CA THR A 49 -15.20 2.63 -2.46
C THR A 49 -15.64 1.19 -2.23
N ILE A 50 -15.36 0.68 -1.04
CA ILE A 50 -15.83 -0.64 -0.60
C ILE A 50 -16.97 -0.43 0.39
N SER A 51 -18.09 -1.11 0.16
CA SER A 51 -19.23 -1.14 1.07
C SER A 51 -19.29 -2.46 1.81
N THR A 52 -19.56 -2.42 3.11
CA THR A 52 -19.78 -3.61 3.95
C THR A 52 -21.27 -3.92 4.06
N ALA A 53 -21.60 -5.15 4.48
CA ALA A 53 -22.99 -5.59 4.64
C ALA A 53 -23.78 -4.78 5.69
N ASP A 54 -23.09 -4.14 6.65
CA ASP A 54 -23.66 -3.20 7.64
C ASP A 54 -23.77 -1.76 7.11
N ASN A 55 -23.72 -1.58 5.79
CA ASN A 55 -23.94 -0.31 5.09
C ASN A 55 -22.90 0.78 5.45
N LYS A 56 -21.70 0.37 5.89
CA LYS A 56 -20.56 1.27 6.04
C LYS A 56 -19.77 1.30 4.74
N ASN A 57 -19.21 2.46 4.44
CA ASN A 57 -18.37 2.66 3.28
C ASN A 57 -16.94 2.96 3.73
N PHE A 58 -15.99 2.53 2.93
CA PHE A 58 -14.56 2.78 3.09
C PHE A 58 -13.97 3.23 1.78
N TRP A 59 -13.04 4.19 1.85
CA TRP A 59 -12.16 4.48 0.73
C TRP A 59 -11.08 3.43 0.67
N HIS A 60 -10.92 2.84 -0.50
CA HIS A 60 -9.91 1.84 -0.77
C HIS A 60 -8.96 2.40 -1.84
N HIS A 61 -7.71 2.58 -1.45
CA HIS A 61 -6.64 3.00 -2.35
C HIS A 61 -5.63 1.87 -2.49
N ARG A 62 -5.30 1.54 -3.73
CA ARG A 62 -4.24 0.59 -4.03
C ARG A 62 -3.16 1.26 -4.85
N GLU A 63 -1.92 1.10 -4.39
CA GLU A 63 -0.73 1.58 -5.08
C GLU A 63 0.18 0.39 -5.45
N MET A 64 0.70 0.41 -6.67
CA MET A 64 1.67 -0.55 -7.17
C MET A 64 3.10 -0.02 -6.98
N VAL A 65 3.83 -0.61 -6.03
CA VAL A 65 5.21 -0.23 -5.71
C VAL A 65 6.18 -1.12 -6.49
N ARG A 66 6.87 -0.51 -7.45
CA ARG A 66 7.89 -1.19 -8.27
C ARG A 66 9.23 -1.29 -7.53
N TYR A 67 9.80 -2.48 -7.52
CA TYR A 67 11.18 -2.75 -7.13
C TYR A 67 11.97 -3.26 -8.31
N LYS A 68 12.81 -2.36 -8.84
CA LYS A 68 13.76 -2.67 -9.89
C LYS A 68 15.00 -3.31 -9.30
N TYR A 69 15.21 -4.59 -9.54
CA TYR A 69 16.44 -5.25 -9.12
C TYR A 69 17.55 -5.08 -10.17
N GLY A 70 18.79 -5.32 -9.74
CA GLY A 70 19.97 -5.29 -10.60
C GLY A 70 20.12 -6.54 -11.48
N LYS A 71 21.33 -7.07 -11.63
CA LYS A 71 21.57 -8.29 -12.43
C LYS A 71 21.09 -9.58 -11.77
N THR A 72 20.90 -9.58 -10.45
CA THR A 72 20.55 -10.77 -9.65
C THR A 72 19.56 -10.39 -8.57
N LYS A 73 18.50 -11.20 -8.43
CA LYS A 73 17.54 -11.10 -7.32
C LYS A 73 18.23 -11.49 -6.00
N LYS A 74 18.19 -10.59 -5.02
CA LYS A 74 18.67 -10.86 -3.66
C LYS A 74 17.54 -10.58 -2.69
N LEU A 75 17.07 -11.64 -2.04
CA LEU A 75 15.98 -11.57 -1.07
C LEU A 75 16.24 -10.51 0.01
N THR A 76 17.47 -10.42 0.52
CA THR A 76 17.84 -9.42 1.53
C THR A 76 17.64 -7.98 1.06
N GLU A 77 18.03 -7.67 -0.18
CA GLU A 77 17.88 -6.32 -0.75
C GLU A 77 16.40 -5.98 -0.99
N ALA A 78 15.59 -6.96 -1.42
CA ALA A 78 14.15 -6.79 -1.55
C ALA A 78 13.50 -6.52 -0.19
N LEU A 79 13.84 -7.30 0.85
CA LEU A 79 13.32 -7.11 2.21
C LEU A 79 13.70 -5.74 2.80
N GLU A 80 14.92 -5.27 2.57
CA GLU A 80 15.36 -3.92 2.98
C GLU A 80 14.60 -2.80 2.26
N PHE A 81 14.35 -2.97 0.96
CA PHE A 81 13.52 -2.05 0.18
C PHE A 81 12.09 -1.99 0.73
N LEU A 82 11.50 -3.15 1.01
CA LEU A 82 10.14 -3.27 1.55
C LEU A 82 10.01 -2.61 2.91
N GLU A 83 10.96 -2.85 3.81
CA GLU A 83 11.01 -2.21 5.13
C GLU A 83 11.14 -0.69 5.01
N THR A 84 11.96 -0.21 4.07
CA THR A 84 12.13 1.23 3.80
C THR A 84 10.82 1.84 3.30
N LYS A 85 10.17 1.20 2.32
CA LYS A 85 8.89 1.66 1.77
C LYS A 85 7.75 1.58 2.78
N TYR A 86 7.71 0.54 3.60
CA TYR A 86 6.76 0.44 4.70
C TYR A 86 6.89 1.63 5.65
N LYS A 87 8.11 1.98 6.08
CA LYS A 87 8.34 3.13 6.98
C LYS A 87 7.92 4.46 6.37
N GLU A 88 8.23 4.66 5.09
CA GLU A 88 7.83 5.86 4.34
C GLU A 88 6.31 6.00 4.31
N LEU A 89 5.61 4.99 3.80
CA LEU A 89 4.14 4.99 3.69
C LEU A 89 3.47 5.04 5.07
N HIS A 90 4.01 4.33 6.05
CA HIS A 90 3.50 4.35 7.41
C HIS A 90 3.58 5.74 8.03
N SER A 91 4.69 6.45 7.84
CA SER A 91 4.86 7.81 8.37
C SER A 91 3.87 8.83 7.80
N MET A 92 3.36 8.57 6.58
CA MET A 92 2.34 9.41 5.96
C MET A 92 0.96 9.19 6.58
N VAL A 93 0.63 7.93 6.93
CA VAL A 93 -0.70 7.58 7.47
C VAL A 93 -0.77 7.58 8.99
N GLU A 94 0.36 7.46 9.70
CA GLU A 94 0.41 7.47 11.17
C GLU A 94 -0.29 8.70 11.78
N PRO A 95 -0.10 9.93 11.28
CA PRO A 95 -0.79 11.11 11.81
C PRO A 95 -2.32 11.06 11.68
N LEU A 96 -2.82 10.25 10.74
CA LEU A 96 -4.25 10.08 10.45
C LEU A 96 -4.90 9.07 11.39
N GLU A 97 -4.13 8.19 12.05
CA GLU A 97 -4.69 7.13 12.91
C GLU A 97 -5.49 7.68 14.10
N LYS A 98 -5.14 8.88 14.58
CA LYS A 98 -5.87 9.57 15.66
C LYS A 98 -7.31 9.95 15.27
N ASP A 99 -7.59 10.06 13.97
CA ASP A 99 -8.88 10.49 13.44
C ASP A 99 -9.81 9.28 13.17
N ILE A 100 -9.31 8.06 13.34
CA ILE A 100 -10.08 6.82 13.27
C ILE A 100 -10.88 6.66 14.57
N LYS A 101 -12.21 6.59 14.47
CA LYS A 101 -13.14 6.40 15.60
C LYS A 101 -13.41 4.95 15.91
#